data_AF-A0A699SCK5-F1
#
_entry.id   AF-A0A699SCK5-F1
#
_cell.length_a   1.000
_cell.length_b   1.000
_cell.length_c   1.000
_cell.angle_alpha   90.00
_cell.angle_beta   90.00
_cell.angle_gamma   90.00
#
_symmetry.space_group_name_H-M   'P 1'
#
loop_
_entity.id
_entity.type
_entity.pdbx_description
1 polymer ?
#
loop_
_entity_poly.entity_id
_entity_poly.type
_entity_poly.pdbx_seq_one_letter_code
_entity_poly.pdbx_strand_id
1 'polypeptide(L)'
;MTSLADKAILSVADNRPPMLKKDMYDSWKSIMELYILNRQHGRMILESVENGSLLWLIVKENGVTGQKKYSKLSTTEAIQADCDVKATNIILQGLPPEVYAL
;
A
#
# COMPACT_ATOMS: atom_id res chain seq x y z
N MET A 1 -5.36 34.75 21.52
CA MET A 1 -4.63 33.61 22.12
C MET A 1 -5.21 32.34 21.56
N THR A 2 -4.52 31.71 20.62
CA THR A 2 -4.88 30.39 20.07
C THR A 2 -4.62 29.32 21.13
N SER A 3 -5.61 28.47 21.38
CA SER A 3 -5.59 27.46 22.45
C SER A 3 -4.75 26.24 22.05
N LEU A 4 -4.32 25.44 23.03
CA LEU A 4 -3.64 24.16 22.80
C LEU A 4 -4.50 23.20 21.93
N ALA A 5 -5.83 23.32 22.01
CA ALA A 5 -6.77 22.58 21.17
C ALA A 5 -6.72 23.00 19.70
N ASP A 6 -6.50 24.30 19.41
CA ASP A 6 -6.36 24.79 18.03
C ASP A 6 -5.08 24.27 17.36
N LYS A 7 -4.02 24.01 18.14
CA LYS A 7 -2.80 23.34 17.67
C LYS A 7 -2.97 21.83 17.49
N ALA A 8 -3.80 21.19 18.31
CA ALA A 8 -4.07 19.76 18.19
C ALA A 8 -4.89 19.41 16.94
N ILE A 9 -5.81 20.28 16.52
CA ILE A 9 -6.61 20.12 15.29
C ILE A 9 -5.73 20.25 14.03
N LEU A 10 -4.72 21.12 14.04
CA LEU A 10 -3.72 21.22 12.96
C LEU A 10 -2.67 20.09 12.99
N SER A 11 -2.54 19.38 14.11
CA SER A 11 -1.54 18.32 14.34
C SER A 11 -2.05 16.91 14.06
N VAL A 12 -3.35 16.73 13.84
CA VAL A 12 -3.84 15.54 13.12
C VAL A 12 -3.52 15.80 11.66
N ALA A 13 -2.25 15.57 11.32
CA ALA A 13 -1.80 15.60 9.95
C ALA A 13 -2.69 14.61 9.19
N ASP A 14 -3.62 15.17 8.41
CA ASP A 14 -4.37 14.44 7.42
C ASP A 14 -3.34 14.05 6.35
N ASN A 15 -2.54 13.03 6.66
CA ASN A 15 -1.57 12.40 5.77
C ASN A 15 -2.27 11.63 4.64
N ARG A 16 -3.60 11.77 4.54
CA ARG A 16 -4.33 11.32 3.36
C ARG A 16 -3.76 12.09 2.17
N PRO A 17 -3.48 11.42 1.05
CA PRO A 17 -3.16 12.11 -0.18
C PRO A 17 -4.27 13.13 -0.47
N PRO A 18 -3.99 14.23 -1.18
CA PRO A 18 -4.98 15.26 -1.51
C PRO A 18 -6.02 14.67 -2.49
N MET A 19 -6.87 13.78 -2.00
CA MET A 19 -7.98 13.15 -2.70
C MET A 19 -9.16 14.12 -2.69
N LEU A 20 -9.02 15.27 -3.35
CA LEU A 20 -10.10 16.25 -3.38
C LEU A 20 -10.44 16.83 -4.75
N LYS A 21 -9.71 16.48 -5.83
CA LYS A 21 -10.15 16.81 -7.19
C LYS A 21 -9.96 15.68 -8.19
N LYS A 22 -10.98 15.47 -9.03
CA LYS A 22 -11.07 14.38 -10.02
C LYS A 22 -10.01 14.48 -11.13
N ASP A 23 -9.57 15.69 -11.46
CA ASP A 23 -8.49 15.99 -12.39
C ASP A 23 -7.10 15.59 -11.83
N MET A 24 -6.95 15.49 -10.51
CA MET A 24 -5.69 15.09 -9.87
C MET A 24 -5.51 13.57 -9.73
N TYR A 25 -6.53 12.78 -10.07
CA TYR A 25 -6.48 11.32 -9.93
C TYR A 25 -5.37 10.68 -10.78
N ASP A 26 -5.22 11.10 -12.04
CA ASP A 26 -4.20 10.56 -12.93
C ASP A 26 -2.80 10.93 -12.46
N SER A 27 -2.60 12.16 -11.98
CA SER A 27 -1.33 12.60 -11.39
C SER A 27 -0.99 11.81 -10.13
N TRP A 28 -1.95 11.62 -9.23
CA TRP A 28 -1.79 10.80 -8.04
C TRP A 28 -1.44 9.35 -8.38
N LYS A 29 -2.14 8.78 -9.37
CA LYS A 29 -1.89 7.41 -9.85
C LYS A 29 -0.48 7.26 -10.41
N SER A 30 -0.02 8.19 -11.25
CA SER A 30 1.35 8.16 -11.78
C SER A 30 2.41 8.30 -10.68
N ILE A 31 2.18 9.14 -9.67
CA ILE A 31 3.11 9.29 -8.54
C ILE A 31 3.17 7.99 -7.71
N MET A 32 2.02 7.37 -7.45
CA MET A 32 1.91 6.05 -6.80
C MET A 32 2.69 4.98 -7.57
N GLU A 33 2.48 4.88 -8.88
CA GLU A 33 3.15 3.90 -9.74
C GLU A 33 4.67 4.09 -9.72
N LEU A 34 5.15 5.33 -9.91
CA LEU A 34 6.58 5.64 -9.87
C LEU A 34 7.21 5.32 -8.50
N TYR A 35 6.51 5.67 -7.42
CA TYR A 35 6.96 5.38 -6.07
C TYR A 35 7.09 3.88 -5.81
N ILE A 36 6.08 3.10 -6.21
CA ILE A 36 6.07 1.64 -6.07
C ILE A 36 7.18 1.01 -6.91
N LEU A 37 7.33 1.42 -8.17
CA LEU A 37 8.33 0.87 -9.09
C LEU A 37 9.78 1.14 -8.63
N ASN A 38 10.01 2.19 -7.85
CA ASN A 38 11.32 2.49 -7.27
C ASN A 38 11.67 1.68 -6.01
N ARG A 39 10.74 0.84 -5.50
CA ARG A 39 10.97 -0.02 -4.33
C ARG A 39 11.46 -1.42 -4.73
N GLN A 40 12.05 -2.11 -3.75
CA GLN A 40 12.38 -3.52 -3.90
C GLN A 40 11.11 -4.34 -4.19
N HIS A 41 11.18 -5.18 -5.23
CA HIS A 41 10.02 -5.90 -5.76
C HIS A 41 8.89 -5.00 -6.29
N GLY A 42 9.21 -3.77 -6.71
CA GLY A 42 8.22 -2.78 -7.14
C GLY A 42 7.20 -3.28 -8.17
N ARG A 43 7.63 -4.07 -9.17
CA ARG A 43 6.69 -4.69 -10.12
C ARG A 43 5.69 -5.64 -9.45
N MET A 44 6.14 -6.47 -8.51
CA MET A 44 5.27 -7.40 -7.79
C MET A 44 4.31 -6.63 -6.88
N ILE A 45 4.78 -5.57 -6.22
CA ILE A 45 3.93 -4.71 -5.38
C ILE A 45 2.87 -4.00 -6.22
N LEU A 46 3.23 -3.49 -7.41
CA LEU A 46 2.27 -2.83 -8.31
C LEU A 46 1.19 -3.80 -8.77
N GLU A 47 1.59 -5.02 -9.17
CA GLU A 47 0.67 -6.09 -9.54
C GLU A 47 -0.30 -6.44 -8.40
N SER A 48 0.19 -6.47 -7.15
CA SER A 48 -0.64 -6.65 -5.94
C SER A 48 -1.60 -5.50 -5.68
N VAL A 49 -1.24 -4.25 -6.04
CA VAL A 49 -2.14 -3.08 -5.92
C VAL A 49 -3.24 -3.13 -6.99
N GLU A 50 -2.88 -3.44 -8.24
CA GLU A 50 -3.81 -3.47 -9.37
C GLU A 50 -4.82 -4.62 -9.31
N ASN A 51 -4.35 -5.83 -8.98
CA ASN A 51 -5.19 -7.02 -8.90
C ASN A 51 -5.97 -7.10 -7.57
N GLY A 52 -5.74 -6.16 -6.66
CA GLY A 52 -6.19 -6.21 -5.28
C GLY A 52 -5.36 -7.20 -4.48
N SER A 53 -4.98 -6.79 -3.26
CA SER A 53 -4.15 -7.62 -2.38
C SER A 53 -4.73 -9.03 -2.30
N LEU A 54 -3.99 -10.01 -2.81
CA LEU A 54 -4.38 -11.42 -2.88
C LEU A 54 -4.60 -11.91 -1.45
N LEU A 55 -5.84 -11.82 -0.96
CA LEU A 55 -6.39 -12.40 0.27
C LEU A 55 -5.52 -13.53 0.87
N TRP A 56 -4.54 -13.16 1.69
CA TRP A 56 -3.75 -13.98 2.62
C TRP A 56 -3.78 -15.51 2.37
N LEU A 57 -3.18 -15.99 1.27
CA LEU A 57 -2.72 -17.39 1.19
C LEU A 57 -3.84 -18.45 1.01
N ILE A 58 -4.74 -18.27 0.04
CA ILE A 58 -5.48 -19.42 -0.53
C ILE A 58 -4.52 -20.15 -1.47
N VAL A 59 -3.77 -21.12 -0.93
CA VAL A 59 -3.09 -22.09 -1.77
C VAL A 59 -4.01 -23.30 -1.89
N LYS A 60 -4.33 -23.70 -3.13
CA LYS A 60 -4.93 -25.02 -3.37
C LYS A 60 -3.83 -26.07 -3.20
N GLU A 61 -3.69 -26.61 -2.01
CA GLU A 61 -2.93 -27.84 -1.81
C GLU A 61 -3.89 -29.00 -2.06
N ASN A 62 -3.64 -29.77 -3.14
CA ASN A 62 -4.43 -30.95 -3.51
C ASN A 62 -5.94 -30.71 -3.67
N GLY A 63 -6.34 -29.54 -4.17
CA GLY A 63 -7.74 -29.20 -4.46
C GLY A 63 -8.55 -28.68 -3.27
N VAL A 64 -7.97 -28.64 -2.07
CA VAL A 64 -8.58 -27.99 -0.89
C VAL A 64 -8.03 -26.59 -0.73
N THR A 65 -8.93 -25.61 -0.71
CA THR A 65 -8.64 -24.21 -0.41
C THR A 65 -8.30 -24.09 1.07
N GLY A 66 -7.02 -23.93 1.43
CA GLY A 66 -6.57 -23.83 2.82
C GLY A 66 -5.53 -22.74 3.04
N GLN A 67 -5.59 -22.08 4.20
CA GLN A 67 -4.57 -21.13 4.63
C GLN A 67 -3.33 -21.91 5.12
N LYS A 68 -2.21 -21.85 4.40
CA LYS A 68 -0.91 -22.28 4.96
C LYS A 68 -0.42 -21.26 5.99
N LYS A 69 0.29 -21.76 7.00
CA LYS A 69 1.06 -20.90 7.91
C LYS A 69 2.22 -20.27 7.15
N TYR A 70 2.61 -19.05 7.52
CA TYR A 70 3.76 -18.35 6.93
C TYR A 70 5.05 -19.17 6.99
N SER A 71 5.25 -19.95 8.06
CA SER A 71 6.39 -20.86 8.23
C SER A 71 6.41 -22.07 7.29
N LYS A 72 5.32 -22.32 6.56
CA LYS A 72 5.21 -23.37 5.54
C LYS A 72 5.24 -22.81 4.12
N LEU A 73 5.50 -21.52 3.96
CA LEU A 73 5.64 -20.92 2.65
C LEU A 73 6.97 -21.31 2.02
N SER A 74 6.93 -21.59 0.73
CA SER A 74 8.12 -21.55 -0.09
C SER A 74 8.70 -20.14 -0.12
N THR A 75 9.97 -20.02 -0.51
CA THR A 75 10.66 -18.73 -0.64
C THR A 75 9.88 -17.77 -1.55
N THR A 76 9.32 -18.27 -2.65
CA THR A 76 8.58 -17.45 -3.62
C THR A 76 7.23 -16.98 -3.07
N GLU A 77 6.48 -17.84 -2.37
CA GLU A 77 5.22 -17.47 -1.71
C GLU A 77 5.45 -16.46 -0.58
N ALA A 78 6.56 -16.57 0.16
CA ALA A 78 6.92 -15.62 1.22
C ALA A 78 7.28 -14.23 0.66
N ILE A 79 7.99 -14.17 -0.48
CA ILE A 79 8.29 -12.92 -1.17
C ILE A 79 7.00 -12.25 -1.68
N GLN A 80 6.08 -13.03 -2.25
CA GLN A 80 4.79 -12.52 -2.71
C GLN A 80 3.97 -11.95 -1.52
N ALA A 81 3.88 -12.70 -0.42
CA ALA A 81 3.16 -12.27 0.77
C ALA A 81 3.72 -10.96 1.36
N ASP A 82 5.05 -10.79 1.38
CA ASP A 82 5.68 -9.53 1.79
C ASP A 82 5.31 -8.37 0.85
N CYS A 83 5.26 -8.62 -0.47
CA CYS A 83 4.82 -7.62 -1.45
C CYS A 83 3.34 -7.24 -1.28
N ASP A 84 2.47 -8.21 -1.01
CA ASP A 84 1.03 -7.97 -0.76
C ASP A 84 0.79 -7.14 0.50
N VAL A 85 1.58 -7.40 1.57
CA VAL A 85 1.57 -6.58 2.80
C VAL A 85 2.03 -5.16 2.51
N LYS A 86 3.10 -4.99 1.73
CA LYS A 86 3.59 -3.66 1.32
C LYS A 86 2.56 -2.91 0.47
N ALA A 87 1.91 -3.58 -0.47
CA ALA A 87 0.82 -3.01 -1.29
C ALA A 87 -0.33 -2.53 -0.40
N THR A 88 -0.77 -3.36 0.54
CA THR A 88 -1.84 -3.00 1.50
C THR A 88 -1.47 -1.77 2.33
N ASN A 89 -0.24 -1.73 2.85
CA ASN A 89 0.22 -0.59 3.62
C ASN A 89 0.25 0.71 2.80
N ILE A 90 0.67 0.65 1.54
CA ILE A 90 0.70 1.82 0.63
C ILE A 90 -0.73 2.32 0.34
N ILE A 91 -1.68 1.41 0.10
CA ILE A 91 -3.09 1.78 -0.14
C ILE A 91 -3.71 2.39 1.13
N LEU A 92 -3.46 1.82 2.31
CA LEU A 92 -4.07 2.25 3.57
C LEU A 92 -3.45 3.53 4.14
N GLN A 93 -2.12 3.65 4.09
CA GLN A 93 -1.40 4.78 4.68
C GLN A 93 -1.20 5.92 3.68
N GLY A 94 -1.41 5.66 2.39
CA GLY A 94 -1.10 6.60 1.33
C GLY A 94 0.40 6.72 1.07
N LEU A 95 0.77 7.69 0.25
CA LEU A 95 2.16 8.01 -0.01
C LEU A 95 2.72 8.95 1.07
N PRO A 96 4.01 8.83 1.42
CA PRO A 96 4.65 9.78 2.31
C PRO A 96 4.56 11.21 1.75
N PRO A 97 4.38 12.24 2.61
CA PRO A 97 4.32 13.64 2.18
C PRO A 97 5.53 14.10 1.37
N GLU A 98 6.70 13.51 1.62
CA GLU A 98 7.96 13.81 0.94
C GLU A 98 7.91 13.54 -0.56
N VAL A 99 7.04 12.63 -1.01
CA VAL A 99 6.87 12.32 -2.43
C VAL A 99 6.19 13.46 -3.19
N TYR A 100 5.38 14.27 -2.51
CA TYR A 100 4.67 15.40 -3.09
C TYR A 100 5.43 16.73 -2.99
N ALA A 101 6.59 16.75 -2.32
CA ALA A 101 7.40 17.95 -2.12
C ALA A 101 8.41 18.23 -3.26
N LEU A 102 8.26 17.54 -4.40
CA LEU A 102 9.10 17.68 -5.60
C LEU A 102 8.75 18.91 -6.44
#